data_AF-A0A7J4NW36-F1
#
_entry.id   AF-A0A7J4NW36-F1
#
_cell.length_a   1.000
_cell.length_b   1.000
_cell.length_c   1.000
_cell.angle_alpha   90.00
_cell.angle_beta   90.00
_cell.angle_gamma   90.00
#
_symmetry.space_group_name_H-M   'P 1'
#
loop_
_entity.id
_entity.type
_entity.pdbx_description
1 polymer ?
#
loop_
_entity_poly.entity_id
_entity_poly.type
_entity_poly.pdbx_seq_one_letter_code
_entity_poly.pdbx_strand_id
1 'polypeptide(L)'
;MHTIVQPSLQHNDNSLSDFTIKCSGCGTELPDEALTCPSDNGLPRAVYSSRQLQLHDNPGMGRFLEWLPVNGPMDTKAGPKTYKSTGLARELGLTNLYIGFNGYWPEKGANILTC
;
A
#
# COMPACT_ATOMS: atom_id res chain seq x y z
N MET A 1 -28.20 -15.15 -21.67
CA MET A 1 -26.87 -14.52 -21.82
C MET A 1 -26.97 -13.10 -21.31
N HIS A 2 -26.65 -12.87 -20.03
CA HIS A 2 -26.59 -11.52 -19.47
C HIS A 2 -25.22 -11.36 -18.85
N THR A 3 -24.30 -10.79 -19.61
CA THR A 3 -23.00 -10.36 -19.10
C THR A 3 -23.22 -9.01 -18.44
N ILE A 4 -23.17 -8.99 -17.10
CA ILE A 4 -23.13 -7.75 -16.34
C ILE A 4 -21.72 -7.20 -16.56
N VAL A 5 -21.58 -6.26 -17.49
CA VAL A 5 -20.38 -5.43 -17.61
C VAL A 5 -20.44 -4.45 -16.43
N GLN A 6 -19.65 -4.71 -15.40
CA GLN A 6 -19.42 -3.72 -14.34
C GLN A 6 -18.66 -2.54 -14.96
N PRO A 7 -19.04 -1.29 -14.64
CA PRO A 7 -18.39 -0.12 -15.19
C PRO A 7 -16.94 -0.07 -14.67
N SER A 8 -16.01 -0.06 -15.61
CA SER A 8 -14.60 0.26 -15.40
C SER A 8 -14.50 1.51 -14.52
N LEU A 9 -13.79 1.41 -13.39
CA LEU A 9 -13.35 2.58 -12.65
C LEU A 9 -12.52 3.42 -13.62
N GLN A 10 -13.10 4.54 -14.04
CA GLN A 10 -12.45 5.45 -14.97
C GLN A 10 -11.16 5.96 -14.31
N HIS A 11 -10.02 5.60 -14.90
CA HIS A 11 -8.73 6.17 -14.58
C HIS A 11 -8.82 7.66 -14.93
N ASN A 12 -8.79 8.52 -13.91
CA ASN A 12 -8.65 9.95 -14.13
C ASN A 12 -7.22 10.21 -14.63
N ASP A 13 -7.10 10.88 -15.78
CA ASP A 13 -5.86 11.24 -16.51
C ASP A 13 -4.88 12.15 -15.75
N ASN A 14 -4.93 12.19 -14.42
CA ASN A 14 -4.07 13.00 -13.56
C ASN A 14 -3.62 12.25 -12.30
N SER A 15 -3.57 10.92 -12.36
CA SER A 15 -3.06 10.06 -11.27
C SER A 15 -1.53 10.04 -11.27
N LEU A 16 -0.92 10.37 -10.13
CA LEU A 16 0.53 10.23 -9.90
C LEU A 16 0.97 8.75 -9.80
N SER A 17 0.03 7.83 -9.59
CA SER A 17 0.26 6.39 -9.58
C SER A 17 -0.20 5.80 -10.91
N ASP A 18 0.75 5.31 -11.71
CA ASP A 18 0.47 4.68 -13.00
C ASP A 18 1.03 3.24 -12.99
N PHE A 19 0.13 2.27 -13.10
CA PHE A 19 0.45 0.86 -13.12
C PHE A 19 -0.55 0.06 -13.96
N THR A 20 -0.11 -1.09 -14.42
CA THR A 20 -0.96 -2.14 -14.99
C THR A 20 -0.81 -3.42 -14.16
N ILE A 21 -1.83 -4.26 -14.11
CA ILE A 21 -1.70 -5.60 -13.53
C ILE A 21 -1.34 -6.59 -14.63
N LYS A 22 -0.30 -7.40 -14.42
CA LYS A 22 0.10 -8.47 -15.34
C LYS A 22 0.23 -9.80 -14.63
N CYS A 23 -0.12 -10.87 -15.32
CA CYS A 23 0.18 -12.22 -14.84
C CYS A 23 1.69 -12.46 -14.82
N SER A 24 2.23 -12.95 -13.71
CA SER A 24 3.65 -13.31 -13.59
C SER A 24 4.07 -14.56 -14.36
N GLY A 25 3.13 -15.40 -14.79
CA GLY A 25 3.39 -16.58 -15.62
C GLY A 25 3.33 -16.27 -17.11
N CYS A 26 2.12 -16.01 -17.63
CA CYS A 26 1.88 -15.82 -19.06
C CYS A 26 2.11 -14.39 -19.55
N GLY A 27 2.28 -13.41 -18.65
CA GLY A 27 2.54 -12.01 -19.01
C GLY A 27 1.31 -11.21 -19.47
N THR A 28 0.14 -11.84 -19.57
CA THR A 28 -1.11 -11.21 -19.98
C THR A 28 -1.49 -10.08 -19.03
N GLU A 29 -1.95 -8.97 -19.60
CA GLU A 29 -2.51 -7.86 -18.84
C GLU A 29 -3.89 -8.22 -18.30
N LEU A 30 -4.12 -7.89 -17.03
CA LEU A 30 -5.31 -8.27 -16.28
C LEU A 30 -6.04 -7.00 -15.81
N PRO A 31 -7.35 -7.08 -15.53
CA PRO A 31 -8.07 -6.03 -14.82
C PRO A 31 -7.43 -5.70 -13.46
N ASP A 32 -7.61 -4.48 -12.97
CA ASP A 32 -6.99 -4.00 -11.73
C ASP A 32 -7.38 -4.83 -10.49
N GLU A 33 -8.62 -5.31 -10.45
CA GLU A 33 -9.17 -6.16 -9.40
C GLU A 33 -8.86 -7.66 -9.56
N ALA A 34 -8.09 -8.06 -10.58
CA ALA A 34 -7.82 -9.46 -10.84
C ALA A 34 -7.03 -10.11 -9.70
N LEU A 35 -7.60 -11.18 -9.14
CA LEU A 35 -6.95 -12.01 -8.11
C LEU A 35 -6.29 -13.27 -8.68
N THR A 36 -6.63 -13.65 -9.92
CA THR A 36 -6.13 -14.86 -10.60
C THR A 36 -5.95 -14.60 -12.09
N CYS A 37 -5.07 -15.37 -12.74
CA CYS A 37 -5.00 -15.42 -14.19
C CYS A 37 -5.96 -16.50 -14.73
N PRO A 38 -6.76 -16.22 -15.77
CA PRO A 38 -7.62 -17.23 -16.39
C PRO A 38 -6.87 -18.23 -17.27
N SER A 39 -5.64 -17.90 -17.69
CA SER A 39 -4.87 -18.69 -18.67
C SER A 39 -3.80 -19.58 -18.06
N ASP A 40 -3.38 -19.31 -16.81
CA ASP A 40 -2.40 -20.11 -16.08
C ASP A 40 -2.52 -19.91 -14.56
N ASN A 41 -1.61 -20.50 -13.79
CA ASN A 41 -1.56 -20.37 -12.33
C ASN A 41 -0.61 -19.25 -11.86
N GLY A 42 -0.25 -18.30 -12.74
CA GLY A 42 0.58 -17.16 -12.37
C GLY A 42 -0.19 -16.16 -11.50
N LEU A 43 0.50 -15.53 -10.55
CA LEU A 43 -0.11 -14.52 -9.69
C LEU A 43 -0.15 -13.16 -10.40
N PRO A 44 -1.27 -12.42 -10.29
CA PRO A 44 -1.34 -11.02 -10.70
C PRO A 44 -0.28 -10.18 -9.97
N ARG A 45 0.40 -9.31 -10.72
CA ARG A 45 1.45 -8.43 -10.21
C ARG A 45 1.29 -7.03 -10.80
N ALA A 46 1.38 -6.00 -9.96
CA ALA A 46 1.46 -4.63 -10.41
C ALA A 46 2.79 -4.34 -11.11
N VAL A 47 2.71 -3.74 -12.29
CA VAL A 47 3.82 -3.24 -13.08
C VAL A 47 3.68 -1.73 -13.17
N TYR A 48 4.38 -1.03 -12.27
CA TYR A 48 4.43 0.43 -12.22
C TYR A 48 5.22 0.99 -13.41
N SER A 49 4.80 2.13 -13.94
CA SER A 49 5.55 2.84 -14.99
C SER A 49 6.83 3.45 -14.45
N SER A 50 6.78 3.97 -13.21
CA SER A 50 7.96 4.46 -12.49
C SER A 50 8.94 3.32 -12.20
N ARG A 51 10.18 3.47 -12.69
CA ARG A 51 11.27 2.48 -12.52
C ARG A 51 12.23 2.82 -11.37
N GLN A 52 12.17 4.05 -10.86
CA GLN A 52 13.03 4.53 -9.78
C GLN A 52 12.16 5.13 -8.69
N LEU A 53 12.49 4.83 -7.43
CA LEU A 53 11.78 5.41 -6.30
C LEU A 53 12.09 6.91 -6.18
N GLN A 54 11.10 7.75 -6.46
CA GLN A 54 11.13 9.19 -6.18
C GLN A 54 10.33 9.48 -4.92
N LEU A 55 10.94 10.22 -3.98
CA LEU A 55 10.28 10.59 -2.73
C LEU A 55 9.61 11.95 -2.90
N HIS A 56 8.30 11.99 -2.69
CA HIS A 56 7.53 13.24 -2.67
C HIS A 56 7.50 13.84 -1.27
N ASP A 57 7.31 15.16 -1.20
CA ASP A 57 7.15 15.90 0.06
C ASP A 57 5.72 15.79 0.61
N ASN A 58 5.32 14.55 0.89
CA ASN A 58 4.00 14.19 1.41
C ASN A 58 4.17 13.44 2.75
N PRO A 59 3.17 13.46 3.64
CA PRO A 59 3.25 12.71 4.88
C PRO A 59 3.13 11.18 4.66
N GLY A 60 3.77 10.41 5.54
CA GLY A 60 3.57 8.96 5.65
C GLY A 60 3.85 8.17 4.37
N MET A 61 2.92 7.28 4.01
CA MET A 61 3.02 6.48 2.79
C MET A 61 2.93 7.33 1.51
N GLY A 62 2.31 8.52 1.57
CA GLY A 62 2.23 9.44 0.43
C GLY A 62 3.59 9.90 -0.10
N ARG A 63 4.69 9.63 0.59
CA ARG A 63 6.05 9.82 0.06
C ARG A 63 6.35 8.94 -1.16
N PHE A 64 5.61 7.85 -1.35
CA PHE A 64 5.86 6.82 -2.36
C PHE A 64 4.73 6.73 -3.40
N LEU A 65 4.05 7.84 -3.70
CA LEU A 65 2.81 7.85 -4.50
C LEU A 65 2.90 7.09 -5.82
N GLU A 66 3.98 7.25 -6.58
CA GLU A 66 4.17 6.58 -7.88
C GLU A 66 4.15 5.04 -7.79
N TRP A 67 4.30 4.47 -6.59
CA TRP A 67 4.39 3.03 -6.33
C TRP A 67 3.24 2.52 -5.46
N LEU A 68 2.20 3.32 -5.24
CA LEU A 68 1.03 2.93 -4.43
C LEU A 68 -0.23 2.93 -5.30
N PRO A 69 -1.13 1.94 -5.18
CA PRO A 69 -2.36 1.89 -5.95
C PRO A 69 -3.40 2.91 -5.42
N VAL A 70 -3.12 4.20 -5.61
CA VAL A 70 -3.95 5.31 -5.10
C VAL A 70 -4.18 6.35 -6.18
N ASN A 71 -5.37 6.96 -6.17
CA ASN A 71 -5.69 8.04 -7.12
C ASN A 71 -5.06 9.39 -6.73
N GLY A 72 -4.29 9.45 -5.65
CA GLY A 72 -3.64 10.66 -5.14
C GLY A 72 -3.19 10.55 -3.68
N PRO A 73 -2.63 11.64 -3.11
CA PRO A 73 -2.26 11.71 -1.70
C PRO A 73 -3.45 11.42 -0.78
N MET A 74 -3.24 10.58 0.23
CA MET A 74 -4.22 10.37 1.30
C MET A 74 -4.02 11.44 2.37
N ASP A 75 -5.04 12.26 2.62
CA ASP A 75 -5.05 13.18 3.77
C ASP A 75 -5.49 12.43 5.02
N THR A 76 -4.52 11.83 5.73
CA THR A 76 -4.76 11.15 7.00
C THR A 76 -3.76 11.55 8.06
N LYS A 77 -4.28 11.82 9.26
CA LYS A 77 -3.48 12.01 10.48
C LYS A 77 -3.22 10.70 11.22
N ALA A 78 -3.84 9.60 10.77
CA ALA A 78 -3.64 8.27 11.32
C ALA A 78 -2.35 7.68 10.77
N GLY A 79 -1.42 7.33 11.66
CA GLY A 79 -0.18 6.68 11.28
C GLY A 79 0.38 5.87 12.44
N PRO A 80 0.97 4.69 12.17
CA PRO A 80 1.59 3.90 13.22
C PRO A 80 2.77 4.65 13.83
N LYS A 81 3.03 4.36 15.11
CA LYS A 81 4.21 4.88 15.82
C LYS A 81 5.18 3.77 16.13
N THR A 82 6.40 3.90 15.62
CA THR A 82 7.51 3.02 15.96
C THR A 82 8.34 3.64 17.06
N TYR A 83 8.54 2.93 18.17
CA TYR A 83 9.40 3.38 19.27
C TYR A 83 10.32 2.26 19.76
N LYS A 84 11.48 2.64 20.31
CA LYS A 84 12.42 1.68 20.91
C LYS A 84 11.88 1.24 22.28
N SER A 85 11.69 -0.06 22.45
CA SER A 85 11.23 -0.62 23.72
C SER A 85 12.43 -0.82 24.65
N THR A 86 12.28 -0.46 25.93
CA THR A 86 13.32 -0.65 26.95
C THR A 86 12.89 -1.69 27.98
N GLY A 87 11.64 -1.65 28.44
CA GLY A 87 11.09 -2.61 29.41
C GLY A 87 11.07 -4.02 28.85
N LEU A 88 10.31 -4.26 27.78
CA LEU A 88 10.23 -5.58 27.15
C LEU A 88 11.58 -6.06 26.62
N ALA A 89 12.40 -5.13 26.12
CA ALA A 89 13.73 -5.44 25.62
C ALA A 89 14.63 -6.03 26.72
N ARG A 90 14.59 -5.46 27.93
CA ARG A 90 15.32 -5.97 29.10
C ARG A 90 14.86 -7.38 29.48
N GLU A 91 13.56 -7.62 29.55
CA GLU A 91 13.01 -8.94 29.91
C GLU A 91 13.39 -10.02 28.88
N LEU A 92 13.57 -9.63 27.61
CA LEU A 92 13.97 -10.53 26.53
C LEU A 92 15.50 -10.59 26.28
N GLY A 93 16.31 -9.82 27.02
CA GLY A 93 17.75 -9.72 26.79
C GLY A 93 18.14 -9.08 25.45
N LEU A 94 17.25 -8.27 24.86
CA LEU A 94 17.45 -7.63 23.57
C LEU A 94 17.93 -6.17 23.75
N THR A 95 18.91 -5.76 22.95
CA THR A 95 19.43 -4.38 22.97
C THR A 95 18.80 -3.47 21.91
N ASN A 96 18.18 -4.06 20.88
CA ASN A 96 17.61 -3.37 19.72
C ASN A 96 16.21 -3.88 19.38
N LEU A 97 15.28 -3.77 20.34
CA LEU A 97 13.86 -4.07 20.13
C LEU A 97 13.07 -2.79 19.84
N TYR A 98 12.33 -2.79 18.73
CA TYR A 98 11.41 -1.71 18.33
C TYR A 98 9.98 -2.26 18.24
N ILE A 99 9.01 -1.47 18.67
CA ILE A 99 7.58 -1.80 18.60
C ILE A 99 6.92 -0.85 17.62
N GLY A 100 6.30 -1.41 16.58
CA GLY A 100 5.39 -0.69 15.68
C GLY A 100 3.96 -0.73 16.24
N PHE A 101 3.53 0.37 16.85
CA PHE A 101 2.21 0.49 17.47
C PHE A 101 1.18 1.04 16.47
N ASN A 102 0.20 0.20 16.15
CA ASN A 102 -0.89 0.47 15.21
C ASN A 102 -2.22 0.68 15.97
N GLY A 103 -2.25 1.62 16.92
CA GLY A 103 -3.43 1.87 17.74
C GLY A 103 -3.57 3.33 18.18
N TYR A 104 -4.55 3.58 19.04
CA TYR A 104 -4.80 4.88 19.63
C TYR A 104 -3.98 5.05 20.92
N TRP A 105 -3.02 5.98 20.90
CA TRP A 105 -2.21 6.39 22.05
C TRP A 105 -1.76 7.86 21.86
N PRO A 106 -2.64 8.85 22.13
CA PRO A 106 -2.40 10.26 21.86
C PRO A 106 -1.18 10.83 22.57
N GLU A 107 -0.92 10.43 23.80
CA GLU A 107 0.23 10.87 24.60
C GLU A 107 1.57 10.46 23.96
N LYS A 108 1.54 9.44 23.08
CA LYS A 108 2.68 9.02 22.26
C LYS A 108 2.54 9.40 20.78
N GLY A 109 1.56 10.22 20.45
CA GLY A 109 1.28 10.70 19.11
C GLY A 109 0.77 9.63 18.14
N ALA A 110 0.27 8.50 18.64
CA ALA A 110 -0.40 7.50 17.81
C ALA A 110 -1.91 7.81 17.76
N ASN A 111 -2.39 8.22 16.59
CA ASN A 111 -3.75 8.76 16.43
C ASN A 111 -4.62 7.87 15.53
N ILE A 112 -4.40 6.56 15.53
CA ILE A 112 -5.24 5.63 14.78
C ILE A 112 -6.56 5.46 15.55
N LEU A 113 -7.61 6.12 15.08
CA LEU A 113 -8.96 6.00 15.63
C LEU A 113 -9.58 4.68 15.17
N THR A 114 -10.35 4.03 16.06
CA THR A 114 -11.24 2.94 15.68
C THR A 114 -12.55 3.52 15.16
N CYS A 115 -13.14 2.88 14.15
CA CYS A 115 -14.44 3.26 13.59
C CYS A 115 -15.58 3.11 14.59
#